data_AF-A0A444R2G5-F1
#
_entry.id   AF-A0A444R2G5-F1
#
_cell.length_a   1.000
_cell.length_b   1.000
_cell.length_c   1.000
_cell.angle_alpha   90.00
_cell.angle_beta   90.00
_cell.angle_gamma   90.00
#
_symmetry.space_group_name_H-M   'P 1'
#
loop_
_entity.id
_entity.type
_entity.pdbx_description
1 polymer ?
#
loop_
_entity_poly.entity_id
_entity_poly.type
_entity_poly.pdbx_seq_one_letter_code
_entity_poly.pdbx_strand_id
1 'polypeptide(L)'
;QRIRDYGHDKLKVYGMGRDKSHEHWVSVIRQLIHLGLVTQNIAQHSALQLTEAARPVLRGESSLQLAVPRIVALKPKAMQKSFGGNYDRKLFAKLRKLRKSIADESNVPPYVVFNDATLIEMAEQMPITASEMLSVNGVGMRKLERFGKPFMALIRAHVDGDDEE
;
A
#
# COMPACT_ATOMS: atom_id res chain seq x y z
N GLN A 1 -6.82 -2.64 21.38
CA GLN A 1 -7.76 -3.44 22.18
C GLN A 1 -7.17 -4.80 22.56
N ARG A 2 -7.21 -5.83 21.70
CA ARG A 2 -6.84 -7.23 22.05
C ARG A 2 -5.55 -7.46 22.87
N ILE A 3 -4.46 -6.75 22.58
CA ILE A 3 -3.19 -6.93 23.32
C ILE A 3 -3.34 -6.63 24.81
N ARG A 4 -4.06 -5.56 25.16
CA ARG A 4 -4.33 -5.18 26.55
C ARG A 4 -5.40 -6.07 27.16
N ASP A 5 -6.41 -6.43 26.37
CA ASP A 5 -7.52 -7.28 26.83
C ASP A 5 -7.03 -8.68 27.26
N TYR A 6 -6.00 -9.22 26.58
CA TYR A 6 -5.36 -10.49 26.94
C TYR A 6 -4.11 -10.35 27.83
N GLY A 7 -3.81 -9.13 28.31
CA GLY A 7 -2.67 -8.86 29.19
C GLY A 7 -1.29 -9.12 28.58
N HIS A 8 -1.20 -9.20 27.24
CA HIS A 8 0.05 -9.48 26.55
C HIS A 8 1.06 -8.35 26.66
N ASP A 9 0.61 -7.13 26.98
CA ASP A 9 1.44 -5.98 27.29
C ASP A 9 2.27 -6.15 28.57
N LYS A 10 1.86 -7.05 29.47
CA LYS A 10 2.55 -7.33 30.74
C LYS A 10 3.59 -8.44 30.64
N LEU A 11 3.68 -9.13 29.50
CA LEU A 11 4.66 -10.19 29.31
C LEU A 11 6.07 -9.60 29.21
N LYS A 12 7.06 -10.25 29.85
CA LYS A 12 8.47 -9.82 29.77
C LYS A 12 9.00 -9.75 28.34
N VAL A 13 8.42 -10.55 27.44
CA VAL A 13 8.79 -10.59 26.02
C VAL A 13 8.16 -9.48 25.19
N TYR A 14 7.19 -8.75 25.75
CA TYR A 14 6.49 -7.69 25.04
C TYR A 14 7.43 -6.53 24.72
N GLY A 15 7.59 -6.25 23.42
CA GLY A 15 8.41 -5.13 22.96
C GLY A 15 9.92 -5.39 22.91
N MET A 16 10.42 -6.60 23.20
CA MET A 16 11.85 -6.94 23.06
C MET A 16 12.37 -6.81 21.62
N GLY A 17 11.47 -6.70 20.63
CA GLY A 17 11.77 -6.66 19.21
C GLY A 17 11.48 -5.34 18.50
N ARG A 18 11.34 -4.23 19.24
CA ARG A 18 10.91 -2.92 18.71
C ARG A 18 11.91 -2.29 17.74
N ASP A 19 13.17 -2.69 17.79
CA ASP A 19 14.24 -2.25 16.90
C ASP A 19 14.15 -2.89 15.50
N LYS A 20 13.32 -3.94 15.33
CA LYS A 20 13.14 -4.64 14.06
C LYS A 20 11.86 -4.22 13.34
N SER A 21 11.91 -4.21 12.01
CA SER A 21 10.77 -3.87 11.17
C SER A 21 9.67 -4.93 11.22
N HIS A 22 8.45 -4.56 10.84
CA HIS A 22 7.35 -5.51 10.67
C HIS A 22 7.71 -6.63 9.68
N GLU A 23 8.37 -6.29 8.56
CA GLU A 23 8.80 -7.25 7.54
C GLU A 23 9.81 -8.27 8.08
N HIS A 24 10.70 -7.82 8.97
CA HIS A 24 11.62 -8.71 9.67
C HIS A 24 10.86 -9.78 10.47
N TRP A 25 9.89 -9.36 11.29
CA TRP A 25 9.07 -10.29 12.10
C TRP A 25 8.25 -11.25 11.24
N VAL A 26 7.66 -10.75 10.14
CA VAL A 26 6.95 -11.61 9.18
C VAL A 26 7.88 -12.64 8.55
N SER A 27 9.12 -12.26 8.20
CA SER A 27 10.11 -13.19 7.66
C SER A 27 10.48 -14.27 8.68
N VAL A 28 10.76 -13.88 9.92
CA VAL A 28 11.08 -14.82 11.01
C VAL A 28 9.94 -15.83 11.18
N ILE A 29 8.70 -15.36 11.31
CA ILE A 29 7.53 -16.24 11.48
C ILE A 29 7.38 -17.21 10.31
N ARG A 30 7.54 -16.74 9.06
CA ARG A 30 7.47 -17.61 7.87
C ARG A 30 8.56 -18.68 7.88
N GLN A 31 9.78 -18.32 8.28
CA GLN A 31 10.88 -19.29 8.37
C GLN A 31 10.61 -20.34 9.47
N LEU A 32 10.09 -19.92 10.63
CA LEU A 32 9.70 -20.86 11.70
C LEU A 32 8.59 -21.82 11.25
N ILE A 33 7.64 -21.34 10.44
CA ILE A 33 6.60 -22.18 9.84
C ILE A 33 7.21 -23.14 8.82
N HIS A 34 8.10 -22.65 7.96
CA HIS A 34 8.77 -23.48 6.95
C HIS A 34 9.63 -24.59 7.57
N LEU A 35 10.30 -24.30 8.69
CA LEU A 35 11.05 -25.29 9.48
C LEU A 35 10.15 -26.24 10.28
N GLY A 36 8.83 -26.06 10.22
CA GLY A 36 7.86 -26.89 10.94
C GLY A 36 7.84 -26.67 12.45
N LEU A 37 8.48 -25.63 12.97
CA LEU A 37 8.51 -25.30 14.41
C LEU A 37 7.23 -24.60 14.86
N VAL A 38 6.57 -23.90 13.94
CA VAL A 38 5.32 -23.19 14.16
C VAL A 38 4.31 -23.62 13.09
N THR A 39 3.04 -23.74 13.46
CA THR A 39 1.93 -23.96 12.53
C THR A 39 0.88 -22.88 12.68
N GLN A 40 0.09 -22.65 11.63
CA GLN A 40 -1.05 -21.74 11.67
C GLN A 40 -2.33 -22.55 11.89
N ASN A 41 -3.06 -22.23 12.96
CA ASN A 41 -4.37 -22.79 13.21
C ASN A 41 -5.43 -21.97 12.47
N ILE A 42 -5.83 -22.45 11.30
CA ILE A 42 -6.81 -21.79 10.43
C ILE A 42 -8.18 -21.66 11.12
N ALA A 43 -8.55 -22.64 11.96
CA ALA A 43 -9.81 -22.63 12.71
C ALA A 43 -9.84 -21.59 13.85
N GLN A 44 -8.68 -21.16 14.34
CA GLN A 44 -8.54 -20.19 15.43
C GLN A 44 -7.95 -18.87 14.92
N HIS A 45 -8.57 -18.27 13.89
CA HIS A 45 -8.14 -16.98 13.33
C HIS A 45 -6.66 -16.93 12.90
N SER A 46 -6.14 -18.03 12.35
CA SER A 46 -4.73 -18.16 11.95
C SER A 46 -3.75 -17.94 13.11
N ALA A 47 -4.13 -18.29 14.34
CA ALA A 47 -3.24 -18.25 15.49
C ALA A 47 -2.01 -19.12 15.26
N LEU A 48 -0.84 -18.62 15.68
CA LEU A 48 0.41 -19.37 15.61
C LEU A 48 0.49 -20.35 16.78
N GLN A 49 0.77 -21.61 16.50
CA GLN A 49 0.93 -22.67 17.49
C GLN A 49 2.31 -23.32 17.35
N LEU A 50 2.98 -23.57 18.47
CA LEU A 50 4.25 -24.30 18.48
C LEU A 50 3.99 -25.78 18.21
N THR A 51 4.88 -26.41 17.46
CA THR A 51 4.87 -27.85 17.22
C THR A 51 5.81 -28.57 18.18
N GLU A 52 5.74 -29.90 18.20
CA GLU A 52 6.67 -30.76 18.94
C GLU A 52 8.14 -30.50 18.57
N ALA A 53 8.41 -30.18 17.30
CA ALA A 53 9.74 -29.89 16.79
C ALA A 53 10.36 -28.61 17.40
N ALA A 54 9.55 -27.71 17.98
CA ALA A 54 10.06 -26.52 18.66
C ALA A 54 10.65 -26.81 20.05
N ARG A 55 10.31 -27.94 20.68
CA ARG A 55 10.72 -28.22 22.07
C ARG A 55 12.24 -28.29 22.26
N PRO A 56 13.04 -28.98 21.41
CA PRO A 56 14.49 -29.01 21.56
C PRO A 56 15.13 -27.62 21.35
N VAL A 57 14.58 -26.81 20.44
CA VAL A 57 15.04 -25.43 20.20
C VAL A 57 14.78 -24.55 21.43
N LEU A 58 13.58 -24.63 22.01
CA LEU A 58 13.22 -23.85 23.21
C LEU A 58 14.00 -24.29 24.46
N ARG A 59 14.42 -25.56 24.53
CA ARG A 59 15.29 -26.09 25.58
C ARG A 59 16.77 -25.78 25.36
N GLY A 60 17.14 -25.21 24.22
CA GLY A 60 18.54 -24.92 23.88
C GLY A 60 19.35 -26.15 23.45
N GLU A 61 18.69 -27.28 23.20
CA GLU A 61 19.31 -28.54 22.74
C GLU A 61 19.66 -28.49 21.24
N SER A 62 19.01 -27.59 20.49
CA SER A 62 19.22 -27.41 19.06
C SER A 62 19.41 -25.93 18.71
N SER A 63 20.45 -25.62 17.94
CA SER A 63 20.74 -24.27 17.48
C SER A 63 19.80 -23.88 16.34
N LEU A 64 19.09 -22.75 16.49
CA LEU A 64 18.27 -22.18 15.44
C LEU A 64 19.05 -21.11 14.66
N GLN A 65 19.27 -21.36 13.37
CA GLN A 65 19.79 -20.37 12.45
C GLN A 65 18.69 -19.98 11.47
N LEU A 66 18.42 -18.67 11.40
CA LEU A 66 17.45 -18.12 10.46
C LEU A 66 18.19 -17.31 9.41
N ALA A 67 17.72 -17.38 8.16
CA ALA A 67 18.21 -16.52 7.12
C ALA A 67 17.89 -15.08 7.51
N VAL A 68 18.91 -14.22 7.52
CA VAL A 68 18.69 -12.78 7.63
C VAL A 68 17.88 -12.38 6.40
N PRO A 69 16.64 -11.89 6.55
CA PRO A 69 15.89 -11.44 5.40
C PRO A 69 16.74 -10.42 4.67
N ARG A 70 16.90 -10.60 3.35
CA ARG A 70 17.27 -9.50 2.47
C ARG A 70 16.10 -8.53 2.47
N ILE A 71 15.98 -7.77 3.55
CA ILE A 71 15.16 -6.57 3.59
C ILE A 71 15.94 -5.63 2.68
N VAL A 72 15.76 -5.79 1.37
CA VAL A 72 15.96 -4.68 0.46
C VAL A 72 15.12 -3.61 1.11
N ALA A 73 15.75 -2.55 1.60
CA ALA A 73 15.01 -1.44 2.15
C ALA A 73 14.09 -0.99 1.02
N LEU A 74 12.85 -1.49 1.03
CA LEU A 74 11.75 -0.88 0.36
C LEU A 74 11.68 0.43 1.11
N LYS A 75 12.34 1.44 0.51
CA LYS A 75 12.36 2.80 1.00
C LYS A 75 10.98 3.05 1.59
N PRO A 76 10.87 3.53 2.85
CA PRO A 76 9.59 3.75 3.49
C PRO A 76 8.71 4.38 2.43
N LYS A 77 7.60 3.72 2.08
CA LYS A 77 6.72 4.12 0.99
C LYS A 77 6.52 5.60 1.20
N ALA A 78 7.21 6.41 0.41
CA ALA A 78 7.37 7.81 0.73
C ALA A 78 5.94 8.33 0.81
N MET A 79 5.54 8.70 2.02
CA MET A 79 4.37 9.52 2.23
C MET A 79 4.64 10.72 1.35
N GLN A 80 3.96 10.78 0.21
CA GLN A 80 4.29 11.65 -0.91
C GLN A 80 5.70 11.35 -1.47
N LYS A 81 5.80 10.53 -2.52
CA LYS A 81 6.83 10.84 -3.53
C LYS A 81 6.53 12.29 -3.92
N SER A 82 7.41 13.22 -3.56
CA SER A 82 7.59 14.42 -4.35
C SER A 82 8.01 13.90 -5.72
N PHE A 83 7.03 13.67 -6.60
CA PHE A 83 7.31 13.32 -7.96
C PHE A 83 8.03 14.56 -8.52
N GLY A 84 9.32 14.38 -8.84
CA GLY A 84 10.19 15.45 -9.33
C GLY A 84 10.00 15.70 -10.82
N GLY A 85 8.75 15.59 -11.31
CA GLY A 85 8.38 15.91 -12.67
C GLY A 85 7.96 17.36 -12.79
N ASN A 86 8.09 17.93 -13.97
CA ASN A 86 7.70 19.30 -14.31
C ASN A 86 6.18 19.36 -14.57
N TYR A 87 5.38 18.91 -13.59
CA TYR A 87 3.91 18.82 -13.69
C TYR A 87 3.24 19.87 -12.84
N ASP A 88 2.03 20.29 -13.25
CA ASP A 88 1.28 21.28 -12.49
C ASP A 88 0.78 20.67 -11.16
N ARG A 89 1.32 21.20 -10.05
CA ARG A 89 0.98 20.74 -8.71
C ARG A 89 -0.44 21.13 -8.28
N LYS A 90 -0.97 22.26 -8.77
CA LYS A 90 -2.32 22.75 -8.52
C LYS A 90 -3.31 21.81 -9.23
N LEU A 91 -3.06 21.49 -10.50
CA LEU A 91 -3.85 20.52 -11.26
C LEU A 91 -3.81 19.13 -10.62
N PHE A 92 -2.63 18.63 -10.27
CA PHE A 92 -2.50 17.32 -9.63
C PHE A 92 -3.30 17.21 -8.33
N ALA A 93 -3.28 18.26 -7.50
CA ALA A 93 -4.08 18.30 -6.28
C ALA A 93 -5.59 18.26 -6.57
N LYS A 94 -6.05 18.97 -7.61
CA LYS A 94 -7.45 18.94 -8.06
C LYS A 94 -7.85 17.55 -8.59
N LEU A 95 -7.03 16.94 -9.43
CA LEU A 95 -7.25 15.59 -9.96
C LEU A 95 -7.33 14.54 -8.83
N ARG A 96 -6.49 14.70 -7.79
CA ARG A 96 -6.51 13.82 -6.62
C ARG A 96 -7.80 13.94 -5.82
N LYS A 97 -8.34 15.15 -5.66
CA LYS A 97 -9.64 15.41 -5.01
C LYS A 97 -10.78 14.81 -5.83
N LEU A 98 -10.81 15.05 -7.14
CA LEU A 98 -11.83 14.50 -8.04
C LEU A 98 -11.85 12.98 -8.00
N ARG A 99 -10.66 12.35 -8.08
CA ARG A 99 -10.52 10.90 -7.97
C ARG A 99 -11.12 10.36 -6.68
N LYS A 100 -10.90 11.05 -5.56
CA LYS A 100 -11.43 10.65 -4.26
C LYS A 100 -12.97 10.71 -4.28
N SER A 101 -13.56 11.80 -4.77
CA SER A 101 -15.03 11.93 -4.88
C SER A 101 -15.65 10.77 -5.66
N ILE A 102 -15.11 10.50 -6.85
CA ILE A 102 -15.62 9.43 -7.73
C ILE A 102 -15.44 8.04 -7.09
N ALA A 103 -14.32 7.82 -6.41
CA ALA A 103 -14.03 6.57 -5.72
C ALA A 103 -14.99 6.33 -4.55
N ASP A 104 -15.25 7.37 -3.76
CA ASP A 104 -16.18 7.35 -2.64
C ASP A 104 -17.63 7.12 -3.14
N GLU A 105 -18.06 7.82 -4.20
CA GLU A 105 -19.38 7.64 -4.85
C GLU A 105 -19.56 6.23 -5.43
N SER A 106 -18.49 5.66 -5.99
CA SER A 106 -18.51 4.31 -6.55
C SER A 106 -18.23 3.21 -5.53
N ASN A 107 -17.99 3.56 -4.26
CA ASN A 107 -17.57 2.66 -3.18
C ASN A 107 -16.39 1.74 -3.59
N VAL A 108 -15.38 2.30 -4.25
CA VAL A 108 -14.17 1.60 -4.68
C VAL A 108 -12.92 2.30 -4.16
N PRO A 109 -11.79 1.59 -3.98
CA PRO A 109 -10.52 2.25 -3.66
C PRO A 109 -10.08 3.26 -4.74
N PRO A 110 -9.52 4.44 -4.39
CA PRO A 110 -9.19 5.49 -5.37
C PRO A 110 -8.28 5.06 -6.53
N TYR A 111 -7.33 4.15 -6.27
CA TYR A 111 -6.41 3.68 -7.31
C TYR A 111 -7.11 2.88 -8.42
N VAL A 112 -8.34 2.39 -8.20
CA VAL A 112 -9.16 1.70 -9.21
C VAL A 112 -9.61 2.67 -10.29
N VAL A 113 -9.93 3.92 -9.92
CA VAL A 113 -10.25 4.99 -10.86
C VAL A 113 -9.00 5.32 -11.68
N PHE A 114 -7.98 5.91 -11.07
CA PHE A 114 -6.66 6.13 -11.66
C PHE A 114 -5.56 6.02 -10.60
N ASN A 115 -4.42 5.42 -10.94
CA ASN A 115 -3.28 5.39 -10.02
C ASN A 115 -2.58 6.77 -9.97
N ASP A 116 -1.69 6.99 -9.00
CA ASP A 116 -1.00 8.30 -8.86
C ASP A 116 -0.13 8.63 -10.09
N ALA A 117 0.47 7.64 -10.76
CA ALA A 117 1.29 7.86 -11.95
C ALA A 117 0.46 8.40 -13.13
N THR A 118 -0.72 7.84 -13.35
CA THR A 118 -1.68 8.31 -14.36
C THR A 118 -2.12 9.75 -14.08
N LEU A 119 -2.37 10.11 -12.81
CA LEU A 119 -2.75 11.48 -12.47
C LEU A 119 -1.61 12.50 -12.68
N ILE A 120 -0.36 12.07 -12.51
CA ILE A 120 0.81 12.91 -12.77
C ILE A 120 0.96 13.13 -14.26
N GLU A 121 0.88 12.07 -15.05
CA GLU A 121 0.96 12.16 -16.50
C GLU A 121 -0.18 13.01 -17.08
N MET A 122 -1.39 12.94 -16.51
CA MET A 122 -2.47 13.89 -16.83
C MET A 122 -2.13 15.34 -16.47
N ALA A 123 -1.43 15.57 -15.35
CA ALA A 123 -0.99 16.90 -14.94
C ALA A 123 0.23 17.41 -15.74
N GLU A 124 0.95 16.53 -16.46
CA GLU A 124 2.04 16.87 -17.37
C GLU A 124 1.53 17.15 -18.79
N GLN A 125 0.65 16.29 -19.30
CA GLN A 125 0.16 16.34 -20.68
C GLN A 125 -1.10 17.17 -20.84
N MET A 126 -1.84 17.44 -19.75
CA MET A 126 -3.10 18.19 -19.73
C MET A 126 -4.08 17.79 -20.86
N PRO A 127 -4.44 16.49 -20.98
CA PRO A 127 -5.29 16.01 -22.05
C PRO A 127 -6.72 16.56 -21.93
N ILE A 128 -7.21 17.20 -22.98
CA ILE A 128 -8.55 17.83 -23.04
C ILE A 128 -9.50 17.12 -24.02
N THR A 129 -8.99 16.16 -24.80
CA THR A 129 -9.74 15.32 -25.72
C THR A 129 -9.66 13.83 -25.36
N ALA A 130 -10.62 13.06 -25.88
CA ALA A 130 -10.66 11.61 -25.72
C ALA A 130 -9.39 10.91 -26.25
N SER A 131 -8.86 11.37 -27.39
CA SER A 131 -7.65 10.80 -28.01
C SER A 131 -6.40 11.06 -27.17
N GLU A 132 -6.26 12.26 -26.62
CA GLU A 132 -5.15 12.60 -25.73
C GLU A 132 -5.24 11.80 -24.43
N MET A 133 -6.45 11.66 -23.87
CA MET A 133 -6.66 10.84 -22.68
C MET A 133 -6.26 9.38 -22.88
N LEU A 134 -6.51 8.79 -24.06
CA LEU A 134 -6.08 7.41 -24.36
C LEU A 134 -4.56 7.26 -24.51
N SER A 135 -3.86 8.37 -24.72
CA SER A 135 -2.40 8.38 -24.83
C SER A 135 -1.72 8.35 -23.46
N VAL A 136 -2.47 8.64 -22.39
CA VAL A 136 -1.99 8.60 -21.00
C VAL A 136 -1.91 7.16 -20.48
N ASN A 137 -0.77 6.78 -19.91
CA ASN A 137 -0.58 5.44 -19.36
C ASN A 137 -1.57 5.12 -18.22
N GLY A 138 -2.25 3.99 -18.35
CA GLY A 138 -3.27 3.54 -17.40
C GLY A 138 -4.69 4.05 -17.70
N VAL A 139 -4.89 4.77 -18.80
CA VAL A 139 -6.21 5.12 -19.34
C VAL A 139 -6.55 4.23 -20.54
N GLY A 140 -7.45 3.27 -20.35
CA GLY A 140 -8.04 2.49 -21.44
C GLY A 140 -9.47 2.94 -21.76
N MET A 141 -10.03 2.45 -22.87
CA MET A 141 -11.39 2.77 -23.33
C MET A 141 -12.45 2.70 -22.22
N ARG A 142 -12.46 1.62 -21.43
CA ARG A 142 -13.41 1.45 -20.31
C ARG A 142 -13.30 2.54 -19.24
N LYS A 143 -12.08 2.97 -18.91
CA LYS A 143 -11.86 4.02 -17.91
C LYS A 143 -12.19 5.40 -18.48
N LEU A 144 -11.91 5.61 -19.76
CA LEU A 144 -12.29 6.82 -20.47
C LEU A 144 -13.82 6.99 -20.51
N GLU A 145 -14.55 5.94 -20.88
CA GLU A 145 -16.01 5.96 -20.90
C GLU A 145 -16.61 6.23 -19.52
N ARG A 146 -16.05 5.58 -18.48
CA ARG A 146 -16.61 5.64 -17.13
C ARG A 146 -16.21 6.88 -16.34
N PHE A 147 -14.97 7.35 -16.50
CA PHE A 147 -14.39 8.40 -15.67
C PHE A 147 -13.78 9.55 -16.48
N GLY A 148 -13.68 9.46 -17.81
CA GLY A 148 -12.95 10.44 -18.61
C GLY A 148 -13.58 11.82 -18.62
N LYS A 149 -14.91 11.90 -18.76
CA LYS A 149 -15.65 13.18 -18.86
C LYS A 149 -15.35 14.16 -17.71
N PRO A 150 -15.48 13.78 -16.42
CA PRO A 150 -15.19 14.70 -15.32
C PRO A 150 -13.71 15.10 -15.24
N PHE A 151 -12.78 14.20 -15.60
CA PHE A 151 -11.35 14.52 -15.59
C PHE A 151 -10.99 15.51 -16.71
N MET A 152 -11.47 15.29 -17.94
CA MET A 152 -11.26 16.22 -19.06
C MET A 152 -11.87 17.60 -18.79
N ALA A 153 -13.05 17.65 -18.16
CA ALA A 153 -13.69 18.92 -17.79
C ALA A 153 -12.83 19.71 -16.78
N LEU A 154 -12.30 19.02 -15.76
CA LEU A 154 -11.42 19.63 -14.77
C LEU A 154 -10.10 20.12 -15.37
N ILE A 155 -9.50 19.33 -16.27
CA ILE A 155 -8.26 19.72 -16.95
C ILE A 155 -8.51 20.94 -17.85
N ARG A 156 -9.66 20.96 -18.55
CA ARG A 156 -10.06 22.11 -19.38
C ARG A 156 -10.22 23.39 -18.57
N ALA A 157 -10.99 23.34 -17.49
CA ALA A 157 -11.15 24.49 -16.59
C ALA A 157 -9.81 24.99 -16.02
N HIS A 158 -8.86 24.08 -15.82
CA HIS A 158 -7.53 24.44 -15.35
C HIS A 158 -6.68 25.16 -16.39
N VAL A 159 -6.68 24.70 -17.63
CA VAL A 159 -5.91 25.33 -18.71
C VAL A 159 -6.51 26.67 -19.13
N ASP A 160 -7.84 26.81 -19.05
CA ASP A 160 -8.55 28.03 -19.42
C ASP A 160 -8.47 29.11 -18.31
N GLY A 161 -8.04 28.74 -17.09
CA GLY A 161 -7.94 29.67 -15.96
C GLY A 161 -9.27 29.95 -15.26
N ASP A 162 -10.36 29.30 -15.68
CA ASP A 162 -11.72 29.38 -15.10
C ASP A 162 -11.84 28.76 -13.70
N ASP A 163 -10.70 28.37 -13.14
CA ASP A 163 -10.49 27.68 -11.89
C ASP A 163 -10.33 28.65 -10.69
N GLU A 164 -10.41 29.97 -10.93
CA GLU A 164 -10.34 31.07 -9.97
C GLU A 164 -11.73 31.72 -9.74
N GLU A 165 -12.68 30.92 -9.25
CA GLU A 165 -13.81 31.38 -8.44
C GLU A 165 -13.96 30.49 -7.19
#